data_AF-A0A2M7X2T8-F1
#
_entry.id   AF-A0A2M7X2T8-F1
#
_cell.length_a   1.000
_cell.length_b   1.000
_cell.length_c   1.000
_cell.angle_alpha   90.00
_cell.angle_beta   90.00
_cell.angle_gamma   90.00
#
_symmetry.space_group_name_H-M   'P 1'
#
loop_
_entity.id
_entity.type
_entity.pdbx_description
1 polymer ?
#
loop_
_entity_poly.entity_id
_entity_poly.type
_entity_poly.pdbx_seq_one_letter_code
_entity_poly.pdbx_strand_id
1 'polypeptide(L)'
;EGAGIIIGNHGETLLALEYIVALILNSGSEGEWRRVEVDIDGYRKRREQELSELAHRMAQKALESHQEIHLKPMSPADRRIVHTNLSKITGITTESDGQGRSRHIVIKPE
;
A
#
# COMPACT_ATOMS: atom_id res chain seq x y z
N GLU A 1 -12.38 20.54 4.60
CA GLU A 1 -11.03 21.01 4.99
C GLU A 1 -10.30 20.12 6.02
N GLY A 2 -10.97 19.28 6.84
CA GLY A 2 -10.29 18.41 7.83
C GLY A 2 -9.88 17.00 7.37
N ALA A 3 -10.33 16.53 6.20
CA ALA A 3 -10.15 15.14 5.77
C ALA A 3 -8.68 14.72 5.61
N GLY A 4 -7.80 15.64 5.17
CA GLY A 4 -6.37 15.35 4.97
C GLY A 4 -5.64 14.97 6.27
N ILE A 5 -6.02 15.55 7.41
CA ILE A 5 -5.43 15.24 8.72
C ILE A 5 -5.80 13.82 9.15
N ILE A 6 -7.04 13.40 8.90
CA ILE A 6 -7.53 12.07 9.29
C ILE A 6 -6.92 10.99 8.39
N ILE A 7 -6.66 11.29 7.12
CA ILE A 7 -5.95 10.38 6.22
C ILE A 7 -4.49 10.22 6.68
N GLY A 8 -3.80 11.32 6.96
CA GLY A 8 -2.39 11.29 7.34
C GLY A 8 -1.45 10.87 6.21
N ASN A 9 -0.15 10.71 6.51
CA ASN A 9 0.83 10.36 5.50
C ASN A 9 0.55 8.96 4.93
N HIS A 10 0.24 8.87 3.64
CA HIS A 10 -0.09 7.61 2.96
C HIS A 10 -1.20 6.78 3.63
N GLY A 11 -2.10 7.40 4.40
CA GLY A 11 -3.20 6.70 5.05
C GLY A 11 -2.87 6.11 6.43
N GLU A 12 -1.67 6.37 6.98
CA GLU A 12 -1.25 5.84 8.29
C GLU A 12 -2.23 6.22 9.42
N THR A 13 -2.75 7.44 9.41
CA THR A 13 -3.70 7.91 10.43
C THR A 13 -5.06 7.25 10.27
N LEU A 14 -5.52 7.06 9.03
CA LEU A 14 -6.76 6.34 8.74
C LEU A 14 -6.70 4.89 9.24
N LEU A 15 -5.56 4.21 9.01
CA LEU A 15 -5.33 2.85 9.49
C LEU A 15 -5.28 2.77 11.02
N ALA A 16 -4.63 3.72 11.68
CA ALA A 16 -4.59 3.78 13.14
C ALA A 16 -5.99 4.01 13.73
N LEU A 17 -6.79 4.89 13.11
CA LEU A 17 -8.17 5.15 13.52
C LEU A 17 -9.04 3.90 13.34
N GLU A 18 -8.97 3.24 12.18
CA GLU A 18 -9.67 1.98 11.91
C GLU A 18 -9.34 0.92 12.96
N TYR A 19 -8.06 0.79 13.32
CA TYR A 19 -7.61 -0.15 14.34
C TYR A 19 -8.21 0.16 15.72
N ILE A 20 -8.17 1.42 16.17
CA ILE A 20 -8.74 1.82 17.45
C ILE A 20 -10.26 1.60 17.48
N VAL A 21 -10.95 1.97 16.40
CA VAL A 21 -12.40 1.76 16.28
C VAL A 21 -12.73 0.27 16.30
N ALA A 22 -11.94 -0.56 15.61
CA ALA A 22 -12.09 -2.02 15.65
C ALA A 22 -11.89 -2.57 17.06
N LEU A 23 -10.89 -2.10 17.81
CA LEU A 23 -10.67 -2.50 19.19
C LEU A 23 -11.85 -2.12 20.08
N ILE A 24 -12.38 -0.90 19.96
CA ILE A 24 -13.53 -0.44 20.76
C ILE A 24 -14.77 -1.29 20.46
N LEU A 25 -15.09 -1.49 19.17
CA LEU A 25 -16.29 -2.23 18.75
C LEU A 25 -16.23 -3.73 19.06
N ASN A 26 -15.02 -4.30 19.14
CA ASN A 26 -14.81 -5.69 19.52
C ASN A 26 -14.39 -5.85 20.99
N SER A 27 -14.33 -4.76 21.76
CA SER A 27 -14.08 -4.84 23.21
C SER A 27 -15.33 -5.34 23.92
N GLY A 28 -15.21 -6.45 24.66
CA GLY A 28 -16.31 -7.03 25.43
C GLY A 28 -17.30 -7.88 24.63
N SER A 29 -17.02 -8.20 23.36
CA SER A 29 -17.84 -9.15 22.60
C SER A 29 -17.49 -10.59 22.95
N GLU A 30 -18.44 -11.31 23.56
CA GLU A 30 -18.41 -12.79 23.67
C GLU A 30 -18.76 -13.50 22.34
N GLY A 31 -19.07 -12.71 21.29
CA GLY A 31 -19.44 -13.17 19.96
C GLY A 31 -18.33 -13.04 18.91
N GLU A 32 -18.69 -13.24 17.65
CA GLU A 32 -17.76 -13.23 16.52
C GLU A 32 -17.08 -11.86 16.30
N TRP A 33 -15.80 -11.91 15.94
CA TRP A 33 -15.00 -10.73 15.63
C TRP A 33 -15.54 -10.00 14.40
N ARG A 34 -15.92 -8.73 14.58
CA ARG A 34 -16.44 -7.88 13.51
C ARG A 34 -15.30 -7.18 12.79
N ARG A 35 -15.22 -7.38 11.48
CA ARG A 35 -14.33 -6.61 10.60
C ARG A 35 -14.84 -5.18 10.49
N VAL A 36 -13.96 -4.22 10.73
CA VAL A 36 -14.23 -2.79 10.59
C VAL A 36 -13.35 -2.23 9.49
N GLU A 37 -13.95 -1.43 8.62
CA GLU A 37 -13.25 -0.69 7.56
C GLU A 37 -13.71 0.76 7.57
N VAL A 38 -12.75 1.67 7.59
CA VAL A 38 -12.95 3.12 7.54
C VAL A 38 -12.40 3.61 6.21
N ASP A 39 -13.23 4.32 5.47
CA ASP A 39 -12.86 5.02 4.24
C ASP A 39 -13.32 6.47 4.32
N ILE A 40 -12.53 7.35 3.74
CA ILE A 40 -12.79 8.79 3.71
C ILE A 40 -12.75 9.21 2.26
N ASP A 41 -13.92 9.57 1.72
CA ASP A 41 -14.05 10.15 0.39
C ASP A 41 -13.36 9.28 -0.70
N GLY A 42 -13.49 7.95 -0.62
CA GLY A 42 -12.88 7.04 -1.61
C GLY A 42 -11.35 7.03 -1.60
N TYR A 43 -10.70 7.44 -0.50
CA TYR A 43 -9.24 7.49 -0.39
C TYR A 43 -8.60 6.16 -0.75
N ARG A 44 -9.13 5.03 -0.27
CA ARG A 44 -8.57 3.70 -0.55
C ARG A 44 -8.48 3.41 -2.05
N LYS A 45 -9.56 3.69 -2.78
CA LYS A 45 -9.62 3.48 -4.24
C LYS A 45 -8.67 4.43 -4.98
N ARG A 46 -8.63 5.70 -4.61
CA ARG A 46 -7.70 6.68 -5.20
C ARG A 46 -6.24 6.26 -4.96
N ARG A 47 -5.92 5.83 -3.74
CA ARG A 47 -4.58 5.37 -3.37
C ARG A 47 -4.15 4.14 -4.17
N GLU A 48 -5.06 3.19 -4.38
CA GLU A 48 -4.80 2.01 -5.20
C GLU A 48 -4.48 2.40 -6.66
N GLN A 49 -5.27 3.32 -7.23
CA GLN A 49 -5.04 3.84 -8.58
C GLN A 49 -3.68 4.54 -8.70
N GLU A 50 -3.36 5.44 -7.76
CA GLU A 50 -2.06 6.13 -7.71
C GLU A 50 -0.87 5.16 -7.62
N LEU A 51 -0.98 4.12 -6.79
CA LEU A 51 0.05 3.10 -6.64
C LEU A 51 0.19 2.24 -7.90
N SER A 52 -0.92 1.90 -8.56
CA SER A 52 -0.90 1.16 -9.83
C SER A 52 -0.22 1.98 -10.91
N GLU A 53 -0.58 3.26 -11.07
CA GLU A 53 0.06 4.16 -12.05
C GLU A 53 1.55 4.37 -11.76
N LEU A 54 1.91 4.56 -10.49
CA LEU A 54 3.32 4.64 -10.08
C LEU A 54 4.07 3.36 -10.46
N ALA A 55 3.51 2.20 -10.14
CA ALA A 55 4.13 0.92 -10.40
C ALA A 55 4.41 0.73 -11.90
N HIS A 56 3.42 0.96 -12.75
CA HIS A 56 3.59 0.81 -14.21
C HIS A 56 4.65 1.76 -14.78
N ARG A 57 4.67 3.03 -14.36
CA ARG A 57 5.70 3.98 -14.78
C ARG A 57 7.11 3.54 -14.37
N MET A 58 7.25 3.04 -13.15
CA MET A 58 8.56 2.59 -12.65
C MET A 58 8.98 1.27 -13.31
N ALA A 59 8.06 0.37 -13.60
CA ALA A 59 8.33 -0.85 -14.37
C ALA A 59 8.86 -0.53 -15.77
N GLN A 60 8.19 0.38 -16.49
CA GLN A 60 8.66 0.83 -17.80
C GLN A 60 10.06 1.44 -17.72
N LYS A 61 10.31 2.29 -16.72
CA LYS A 61 11.63 2.88 -16.51
C LYS A 61 12.71 1.83 -16.22
N ALA A 62 12.39 0.78 -15.44
CA ALA A 62 13.31 -0.31 -15.14
C ALA A 62 13.68 -1.09 -16.42
N LEU A 63 12.69 -1.39 -17.26
CA LEU A 63 12.89 -2.05 -18.56
C LEU A 63 13.74 -1.19 -19.51
N GLU A 64 13.44 0.10 -19.64
CA GLU A 64 14.17 1.01 -20.53
C GLU A 64 15.62 1.22 -20.09
N SER A 65 15.87 1.31 -18.78
CA SER A 65 17.21 1.54 -18.24
C SER A 65 18.03 0.27 -18.01
N HIS A 66 17.40 -0.91 -18.00
CA HIS A 66 18.02 -2.17 -17.54
C HIS A 66 18.67 -2.04 -16.15
N GLN A 67 18.08 -1.20 -15.29
CA GLN A 67 18.53 -1.00 -13.92
C GLN A 67 17.39 -1.29 -12.93
N GLU A 68 17.77 -1.81 -11.77
CA GLU A 68 16.82 -2.01 -10.68
C GLU A 68 16.32 -0.67 -10.12
N ILE A 69 15.03 -0.62 -9.79
CA ILE A 69 14.39 0.57 -9.25
C ILE A 69 13.81 0.28 -7.87
N HIS A 70 14.28 1.04 -6.89
CA HIS A 70 13.79 1.00 -5.51
C HIS A 70 12.65 1.99 -5.35
N LEU A 71 11.47 1.49 -4.97
CA LEU A 71 10.35 2.35 -4.61
C LEU A 71 10.51 2.91 -3.19
N LYS A 72 9.74 3.94 -2.88
CA LYS A 72 9.67 4.47 -1.50
C LYS A 72 9.12 3.39 -0.55
N PRO A 73 9.56 3.37 0.72
CA PRO A 73 8.95 2.52 1.74
C PRO A 73 7.44 2.76 1.85
N MET A 74 6.69 1.67 2.03
CA MET A 74 5.23 1.72 2.04
C MET A 74 4.65 0.58 2.88
N SER A 75 3.37 0.71 3.22
CA SER A 75 2.65 -0.27 4.04
C SER A 75 2.67 -1.67 3.40
N PRO A 76 2.50 -2.77 4.18
CA PRO A 76 2.36 -4.10 3.60
C PRO A 76 1.21 -4.21 2.58
N ALA A 77 0.12 -3.47 2.79
CA ALA A 77 -1.01 -3.43 1.86
C ALA A 77 -0.62 -2.75 0.54
N ASP A 78 0.03 -1.58 0.60
CA ASP A 78 0.53 -0.85 -0.57
C ASP A 78 1.53 -1.70 -1.36
N ARG A 79 2.47 -2.36 -0.67
CA ARG A 79 3.46 -3.27 -1.31
C ARG A 79 2.77 -4.41 -2.05
N ARG A 80 1.72 -4.99 -1.47
CA ARG A 80 0.92 -6.05 -2.11
C ARG A 80 0.23 -5.54 -3.37
N ILE A 81 -0.37 -4.35 -3.33
CA ILE A 81 -1.00 -3.72 -4.51
C ILE A 81 0.03 -3.59 -5.63
N VAL A 82 1.21 -3.03 -5.34
CA VAL A 82 2.28 -2.86 -6.33
C VAL A 82 2.72 -4.22 -6.88
N HIS A 83 3.05 -5.17 -6.01
CA HIS A 83 3.52 -6.50 -6.42
C HIS A 83 2.50 -7.23 -7.30
N THR A 84 1.22 -7.22 -6.94
CA THR A 84 0.15 -7.87 -7.72
C THR A 84 -0.14 -7.17 -9.04
N ASN A 85 0.04 -5.85 -9.12
CA ASN A 85 -0.08 -5.14 -10.40
C ASN A 85 1.09 -5.49 -11.33
N LEU A 86 2.31 -5.52 -10.80
CA LEU A 86 3.52 -5.77 -11.58
C LEU A 86 3.76 -7.23 -11.93
N SER A 87 3.21 -8.19 -11.17
CA SER A 87 3.34 -9.62 -11.45
C SER A 87 2.76 -10.06 -12.80
N LYS A 88 2.01 -9.18 -13.47
CA LYS A 88 1.43 -9.42 -14.80
C LYS A 88 2.30 -8.90 -15.95
N ILE A 89 3.35 -8.15 -15.65
CA ILE A 89 4.25 -7.55 -16.64
C ILE A 89 5.40 -8.53 -16.89
N THR A 90 5.64 -8.86 -18.15
CA THR A 90 6.76 -9.70 -18.59
C THR A 90 8.06 -8.89 -18.65
N GLY A 91 9.20 -9.53 -18.37
CA GLY A 91 10.52 -8.88 -18.42
C GLY A 91 10.88 -8.11 -17.15
N ILE A 92 10.09 -8.22 -16.08
CA ILE A 92 10.44 -7.70 -14.76
C ILE A 92 10.11 -8.73 -13.67
N THR A 93 10.88 -8.69 -12.59
CA THR A 93 10.57 -9.34 -11.33
C THR A 93 10.46 -8.29 -10.22
N THR A 94 9.75 -8.62 -9.15
CA THR A 94 9.62 -7.72 -8.01
C THR A 94 9.86 -8.45 -6.70
N GLU A 95 10.58 -7.81 -5.80
CA GLU A 95 10.87 -8.31 -4.47
C GLU A 95 10.61 -7.23 -3.42
N SER A 96 10.40 -7.64 -2.17
CA SER A 96 10.28 -6.70 -1.07
C SER A 96 11.51 -6.73 -0.18
N ASP A 97 12.32 -5.68 -0.28
CA ASP A 97 13.55 -5.49 0.48
C ASP A 97 13.38 -4.54 1.67
N GLY A 98 14.27 -4.64 2.67
CA GLY A 98 14.26 -3.85 3.89
C GLY A 98 13.42 -4.43 5.04
N GLN A 99 13.38 -3.73 6.18
CA GLN A 99 12.73 -4.18 7.42
C GLN A 99 11.86 -3.10 8.06
N GLY A 100 10.78 -3.51 8.72
CA GLY A 100 9.87 -2.61 9.43
C GLY A 100 9.41 -1.45 8.53
N ARG A 101 9.71 -0.22 8.95
CA ARG A 101 9.31 1.02 8.26
C ARG A 101 10.11 1.33 6.99
N SER A 102 11.30 0.76 6.82
CA SER A 102 12.11 0.95 5.60
C SER A 102 11.79 -0.08 4.50
N ARG A 103 10.88 -1.00 4.76
CA ARG A 103 10.54 -2.07 3.83
C ARG A 103 9.82 -1.52 2.60
N HIS A 104 10.35 -1.83 1.42
CA HIS A 104 9.90 -1.30 0.13
C HIS A 104 9.83 -2.40 -0.92
N ILE A 105 9.48 -2.04 -2.17
CA ILE A 105 9.51 -2.92 -3.34
C ILE A 105 10.69 -2.52 -4.22
N VAL A 106 11.42 -3.53 -4.69
CA VAL A 106 12.46 -3.39 -5.72
C VAL A 106 11.93 -4.04 -6.99
N ILE A 107 12.00 -3.29 -8.10
CA ILE A 107 11.65 -3.76 -9.43
C ILE A 107 12.96 -4.08 -10.16
N LYS A 108 13.12 -5.32 -10.61
CA LYS A 108 14.31 -5.79 -11.32
C LYS A 108 13.94 -6.15 -12.76
N PRO A 109 14.53 -5.53 -13.78
CA PRO A 109 14.38 -6.00 -15.15
C PRO A 109 15.04 -7.38 -15.30
N GLU A 110 14.44 -8.25 -16.11
CA GLU A 110 15.01 -9.55 -16.50
C GLU A 110 16.13 -9.39 -17.53
#